data_AF-A0A1Q3H7Q5-F1
#
_entry.id   AF-A0A1Q3H7Q5-F1
#
_cell.length_a   1.000
_cell.length_b   1.000
_cell.length_c   1.000
_cell.angle_alpha   90.00
_cell.angle_beta   90.00
_cell.angle_gamma   90.00
#
_symmetry.space_group_name_H-M   'P 1'
#
loop_
_entity.id
_entity.type
_entity.pdbx_description
1 polymer ?
#
loop_
_entity_poly.entity_id
_entity_poly.type
_entity_poly.pdbx_seq_one_letter_code
_entity_poly.pdbx_strand_id
1 'polypeptide(L)'
;MNPQEMARTAHTVECFLNALRLEDGPARTQIEEWLVNWLLTEEAPKPHAIYSRANIHCYAGEQLTRSFSLPQVTENQTIWCDRKKLSIIDPQAYSRSGHLVMMGTAGLMLAMPGGPGEPEGNQRPGEARQSNNNNNNNNNNNNNNNNG
;
A
#
# COMPACT_ATOMS: atom_id res chain seq x y z
N MET A 1 13.93 -6.80 16.70
CA MET A 1 13.46 -6.50 15.32
C MET A 1 13.26 -7.83 14.61
N ASN A 2 12.07 -8.12 14.10
CA ASN A 2 11.80 -9.42 13.48
C ASN A 2 12.35 -9.44 12.03
N PRO A 3 13.30 -10.34 11.68
CA PRO A 3 13.91 -10.39 10.35
C PRO A 3 12.89 -10.60 9.22
N GLN A 4 11.79 -11.30 9.50
CA GLN A 4 10.71 -11.50 8.52
C GLN A 4 9.96 -10.21 8.21
N GLU A 5 9.81 -9.32 9.19
CA GLU A 5 9.14 -8.03 9.00
C GLU A 5 10.02 -7.04 8.25
N MET A 6 11.33 -7.09 8.50
CA MET A 6 12.32 -6.33 7.73
C MET A 6 12.30 -6.74 6.26
N ALA A 7 12.38 -8.04 5.98
CA ALA A 7 12.34 -8.55 4.60
C ALA A 7 11.03 -8.18 3.88
N ARG A 8 9.88 -8.31 4.56
CA ARG A 8 8.59 -7.90 4.00
C ARG A 8 8.53 -6.40 3.70
N THR A 9 9.05 -5.57 4.60
CA THR A 9 9.06 -4.11 4.42
C THR A 9 9.99 -3.72 3.28
N ALA A 10 11.20 -4.28 3.23
CA ALA A 10 12.14 -4.07 2.13
C ALA A 10 11.52 -4.44 0.78
N HIS A 11 10.91 -5.62 0.69
CA HIS A 11 10.22 -6.04 -0.53
C HIS A 11 9.08 -5.10 -0.94
N THR A 12 8.30 -4.60 0.03
CA THR A 12 7.20 -3.66 -0.26
C THR A 12 7.73 -2.32 -0.78
N VAL A 13 8.82 -1.80 -0.18
CA VAL A 13 9.49 -0.56 -0.62
C VAL A 13 10.13 -0.75 -2.00
N GLU A 14 10.77 -1.88 -2.23
CA GLU A 14 11.33 -2.24 -3.55
C GLU A 14 10.24 -2.24 -4.62
N CYS A 15 9.10 -2.90 -4.37
CA CYS A 15 7.95 -2.87 -5.28
C CYS A 15 7.43 -1.45 -5.51
N PHE A 16 7.43 -0.60 -4.48
CA PHE A 16 7.05 0.80 -4.60
C PHE A 16 7.98 1.58 -5.52
N LEU A 17 9.30 1.50 -5.32
CA LEU A 17 10.27 2.20 -6.16
C LEU A 17 10.30 1.65 -7.60
N ASN A 18 10.06 0.35 -7.77
CA ASN A 18 9.91 -0.28 -9.09
C ASN A 18 8.65 0.21 -9.81
N ALA A 19 7.54 0.42 -9.10
CA ALA A 19 6.33 1.00 -9.67
C ALA A 19 6.54 2.43 -10.16
N LEU A 20 7.48 3.18 -9.55
CA LEU A 20 7.91 4.49 -10.01
C LEU A 20 8.92 4.44 -11.18
N ARG A 21 9.30 3.24 -11.63
CA ARG A 21 10.32 3.01 -12.66
C ARG A 21 11.63 3.77 -12.36
N LEU A 22 11.95 3.91 -11.08
CA LEU A 22 13.18 4.57 -10.66
C LEU A 22 14.36 3.68 -11.02
N GLU A 23 15.31 4.21 -11.79
CA GLU A 23 16.48 3.45 -12.22
C GLU A 23 17.34 3.01 -11.03
N ASP A 24 17.93 1.82 -11.15
CA ASP A 24 18.91 1.33 -10.18
C ASP A 24 20.12 2.25 -10.13
N GLY A 25 20.48 2.66 -8.92
CA GLY A 25 21.64 3.52 -8.69
C GLY A 25 21.72 4.02 -7.25
N PRO A 26 22.81 4.71 -6.90
CA PRO A 26 23.06 5.14 -5.53
C PRO A 26 21.93 6.00 -4.93
N ALA A 27 21.29 6.84 -5.76
CA ALA A 27 20.18 7.67 -5.32
C ALA A 27 18.94 6.84 -4.96
N ARG A 28 18.59 5.82 -5.75
CA ARG A 28 17.49 4.89 -5.46
C ARG A 28 17.77 4.12 -4.18
N THR A 29 18.98 3.57 -4.04
CA THR A 29 19.38 2.80 -2.85
C THR A 29 19.29 3.64 -1.57
N GLN A 30 19.72 4.89 -1.60
CA GLN A 30 19.60 5.79 -0.43
C GLN A 30 18.14 6.03 -0.02
N ILE A 31 17.24 6.19 -1.00
CA ILE A 31 15.81 6.37 -0.73
C ILE A 31 15.22 5.07 -0.16
N GLU A 32 15.57 3.92 -0.74
CA GLU A 32 15.12 2.61 -0.29
C GLU A 32 15.53 2.33 1.16
N GLU A 33 16.83 2.44 1.47
CA GLU A 33 17.34 2.22 2.82
C GLU A 33 16.66 3.14 3.84
N TRP A 34 16.48 4.41 3.48
CA TRP A 34 15.81 5.36 4.35
C TRP A 34 14.34 4.98 4.58
N LEU A 35 13.59 4.65 3.53
CA LEU A 35 12.17 4.27 3.62
C LEU A 35 11.98 3.00 4.44
N VAL A 36 12.82 1.98 4.23
CA VAL A 36 12.76 0.72 4.98
C VAL A 36 13.03 0.98 6.46
N ASN A 37 14.10 1.70 6.79
CA ASN A 37 14.43 1.99 8.18
C ASN A 37 13.33 2.84 8.85
N TRP A 38 12.83 3.86 8.15
CA TRP A 38 11.78 4.73 8.66
C TRP A 38 10.48 3.95 8.90
N LEU A 39 9.98 3.16 7.94
CA LEU A 39 8.74 2.38 8.09
C LEU A 39 8.80 1.34 9.22
N LEU A 40 10.01 0.87 9.54
CA LEU A 40 10.24 -0.11 10.61
C LEU A 40 10.39 0.53 11.99
N THR A 41 10.93 1.74 12.08
CA THR A 41 11.23 2.42 13.35
C THR A 41 10.19 3.44 13.76
N GLU A 42 9.38 3.94 12.82
CA GLU A 42 8.34 4.92 13.08
C GLU A 42 7.19 4.34 13.94
N GLU A 43 7.02 4.92 15.12
CA GLU A 43 6.01 4.52 16.11
C GLU A 43 4.64 5.16 15.86
N ALA A 44 4.60 6.18 14.99
CA ALA A 44 3.36 6.84 14.63
C ALA A 44 2.31 5.84 14.10
N PRO A 45 1.01 6.10 14.33
CA PRO A 45 -0.04 5.24 13.80
C PRO A 45 -0.06 5.31 12.27
N LYS A 46 0.12 4.15 11.63
CA LYS A 46 0.03 3.95 10.17
C LYS A 46 1.00 4.85 9.36
N PRO A 47 2.32 4.71 9.54
CA PRO A 47 3.27 5.44 8.71
C PRO A 47 3.21 4.92 7.27
N HIS A 48 3.26 5.84 6.32
CA HIS A 48 3.09 5.52 4.91
C HIS A 48 3.74 6.55 3.98
N ALA A 49 4.14 6.10 2.79
CA ALA A 49 4.68 6.92 1.73
C ALA A 49 3.64 7.07 0.60
N ILE A 50 3.58 8.25 -0.02
CA ILE A 50 2.75 8.54 -1.18
C ILE A 50 3.63 9.17 -2.24
N TYR A 51 3.70 8.55 -3.42
CA TYR A 51 4.20 9.22 -4.61
C TYR A 51 3.09 10.05 -5.24
N SER A 52 3.33 11.34 -5.44
CA SER A 52 2.46 12.24 -6.21
C SER A 52 3.29 13.38 -6.81
N ARG A 53 2.97 13.78 -8.05
CA ARG A 53 3.56 14.96 -8.71
C ARG A 53 5.09 15.00 -8.61
N ALA A 54 5.76 13.92 -9.02
CA ALA A 54 7.22 13.80 -8.97
C ALA A 54 7.84 13.91 -7.56
N ASN A 55 7.08 13.62 -6.50
CA ASN A 55 7.59 13.62 -5.13
C ASN A 55 7.10 12.37 -4.38
N ILE A 56 7.96 11.78 -3.55
CA ILE A 56 7.55 10.84 -2.51
C ILE A 56 7.35 11.63 -1.21
N HIS A 57 6.15 11.63 -0.68
CA HIS A 57 5.78 12.24 0.59
C HIS A 57 5.65 11.17 1.67
N CYS A 58 6.35 11.33 2.78
CA CYS A 58 6.36 10.37 3.88
C CYS A 58 5.56 10.94 5.05
N TYR A 59 4.53 10.22 5.49
CA TYR A 59 3.62 10.63 6.54
C TYR A 59 3.72 9.74 7.77
N ALA A 60 3.81 10.36 8.94
CA ALA A 60 3.65 9.75 10.24
C ALA A 60 2.25 10.13 10.76
N GLY A 61 1.25 9.28 10.49
CA GLY A 61 -0.15 9.66 10.68
C GLY A 61 -0.57 10.73 9.66
N GLU A 62 -0.92 11.92 10.14
CA GLU A 62 -1.29 13.08 9.30
C GLU A 62 -0.13 14.07 9.10
N GLN A 63 1.01 13.84 9.75
CA GLN A 63 2.15 14.74 9.68
C GLN A 63 3.10 14.34 8.57
N LEU A 64 3.40 15.27 7.66
CA LEU A 64 4.48 15.10 6.68
C LEU A 64 5.83 15.17 7.39
N THR A 65 6.60 14.09 7.35
CA THR A 65 7.92 14.00 8.00
C THR A 65 9.06 14.28 7.04
N ARG A 66 8.94 13.80 5.80
CA ARG A 66 9.96 13.98 4.76
C ARG A 66 9.34 13.98 3.37
N SER A 67 10.04 14.59 2.42
CA SER A 67 9.73 14.43 1.00
C SER A 67 11.01 14.24 0.18
N PHE A 68 10.91 13.45 -0.89
CA PHE A 68 11.97 13.25 -1.88
C PHE A 68 11.47 13.72 -3.24
N SER A 69 12.19 14.65 -3.86
CA SER A 69 11.89 15.08 -5.22
C SER A 69 12.52 14.14 -6.25
N LEU A 70 11.68 13.67 -7.17
CA LEU A 70 12.01 12.72 -8.23
C LEU A 70 11.61 13.30 -9.58
N PRO A 71 12.22 14.42 -10.05
CA PRO A 71 11.87 15.05 -11.32
C PRO A 71 12.09 14.14 -12.55
N GLN A 72 12.91 13.10 -12.41
CA GLN A 72 13.16 12.10 -13.45
C GLN A 72 12.01 11.09 -13.61
N VAL A 73 11.11 10.97 -12.63
CA VAL A 73 9.99 10.04 -12.69
C VAL A 73 8.81 10.69 -13.40
N THR A 74 8.40 10.11 -14.53
CA THR A 74 7.27 10.56 -15.35
C THR A 74 5.97 9.81 -15.04
N GLU A 75 5.93 9.03 -13.96
CA GLU A 75 4.76 8.26 -13.57
C GLU A 75 3.61 9.21 -13.20
N ASN A 76 2.45 9.00 -13.81
CA ASN A 76 1.27 9.86 -13.60
C ASN A 76 0.36 9.32 -12.49
N GLN A 77 0.52 8.05 -12.12
CA GLN A 77 -0.24 7.44 -11.05
C GLN A 77 0.20 7.97 -9.68
N THR A 78 -0.75 8.19 -8.78
CA THR A 78 -0.45 8.43 -7.37
C THR A 78 -0.44 7.09 -6.67
N ILE A 79 0.70 6.74 -6.07
CA ILE A 79 0.93 5.42 -5.47
C ILE A 79 1.11 5.59 -3.98
N TRP A 80 0.38 4.81 -3.19
CA TRP A 80 0.51 4.72 -1.75
C TRP A 80 1.20 3.42 -1.36
N CYS A 81 2.07 3.51 -0.36
CA CYS A 81 2.81 2.38 0.18
C CYS A 81 2.87 2.50 1.71
N ASP A 82 2.57 1.41 2.42
CA ASP A 82 2.94 1.25 3.83
C ASP A 82 3.93 0.08 4.00
N ARG A 83 4.11 -0.39 5.24
CA ARG A 83 4.99 -1.53 5.55
C ARG A 83 4.45 -2.90 5.11
N LYS A 84 3.24 -2.99 4.54
CA LYS A 84 2.51 -4.24 4.25
C LYS A 84 1.92 -4.29 2.84
N LYS A 85 1.57 -3.14 2.26
CA LYS A 85 0.72 -3.03 1.08
C LYS A 85 1.16 -1.86 0.21
N LEU A 86 0.90 -2.04 -1.08
CA LEU A 86 1.01 -1.04 -2.12
C LEU A 86 -0.37 -0.87 -2.76
N SER A 87 -0.75 0.37 -3.09
CA SER A 87 -2.02 0.65 -3.76
C SER A 87 -1.93 1.89 -4.63
N ILE A 88 -2.63 1.87 -5.77
CA ILE A 88 -2.82 3.08 -6.58
C ILE A 88 -4.02 3.83 -5.98
N ILE A 89 -3.89 5.14 -5.82
CA ILE A 89 -4.94 6.01 -5.29
C ILE A 89 -5.33 7.07 -6.33
N ASP A 90 -6.56 7.56 -6.25
CA ASP A 90 -7.04 8.57 -7.18
C ASP A 90 -6.33 9.92 -6.94
N PRO A 91 -5.60 10.46 -7.94
CA PRO A 91 -4.81 11.68 -7.79
C PRO A 91 -5.68 12.92 -7.55
N GLN A 92 -6.90 12.95 -8.10
CA GLN A 92 -7.81 14.10 -7.98
C GLN A 92 -8.50 14.11 -6.62
N ALA A 93 -8.84 12.95 -6.06
CA ALA A 93 -9.37 12.79 -4.72
C ALA A 93 -8.29 13.18 -3.70
N TYR A 94 -7.09 12.63 -3.83
CA TYR A 94 -5.97 12.97 -2.94
C TYR A 94 -5.61 14.46 -2.99
N SER A 95 -5.57 15.06 -4.20
CA SER A 95 -5.29 16.50 -4.35
C SER A 95 -6.37 17.42 -3.75
N ARG A 96 -7.62 16.95 -3.65
CA ARG A 96 -8.76 17.74 -3.14
C ARG A 96 -8.91 17.66 -1.63
N SER A 97 -8.68 16.49 -1.04
CA SER A 97 -8.96 16.25 0.38
C SER A 97 -7.72 16.07 1.24
N GLY A 98 -6.54 15.80 0.64
CA GLY A 98 -5.35 15.38 1.39
C GLY A 98 -5.50 14.00 2.06
N HIS A 99 -6.62 13.32 1.84
CA HIS A 99 -6.93 12.03 2.46
C HIS A 99 -6.82 10.88 1.47
N LEU A 100 -6.34 9.74 1.97
CA LEU A 100 -6.18 8.51 1.21
C LEU A 100 -7.52 7.88 0.86
N VAL A 101 -7.92 7.97 -0.41
CA VAL A 101 -9.02 7.16 -0.95
C VAL A 101 -8.41 5.91 -1.60
N MET A 102 -8.49 4.78 -0.90
CA MET A 102 -8.02 3.50 -1.43
C MET A 102 -8.94 3.05 -2.57
N MET A 103 -8.42 2.97 -3.79
CA MET A 103 -9.11 2.31 -4.90
C MET A 103 -8.93 0.80 -4.68
N GLY A 104 -9.99 0.10 -4.28
CA GLY A 104 -9.96 -1.36 -4.15
C GLY A 104 -9.59 -2.05 -5.48
N THR A 105 -9.30 -3.35 -5.44
CA THR A 105 -8.89 -4.17 -6.61
C THR A 105 -9.82 -4.08 -7.84
N ALA A 106 -11.05 -3.58 -7.69
CA ALA A 106 -11.94 -3.26 -8.79
C ALA A 106 -11.46 -2.08 -9.68
N GLY A 107 -10.58 -1.21 -9.18
CA GLY A 107 -10.00 -0.09 -9.95
C GLY A 107 -8.93 -0.51 -10.96
N LEU A 108 -8.33 -1.70 -10.81
CA LEU A 108 -7.37 -2.26 -11.78
C LEU A 108 -8.03 -2.74 -13.07
N MET A 109 -9.37 -2.89 -13.11
CA MET A 109 -10.10 -3.30 -14.32
C MET A 109 -10.49 -2.13 -15.25
N LEU A 110 -10.46 -0.87 -14.77
CA LEU A 110 -10.91 0.29 -15.54
C LEU A 110 -9.82 0.94 -16.42
N ALA A 111 -8.59 0.43 -16.41
CA ALA A 111 -7.47 0.95 -17.20
C ALA A 111 -7.04 0.01 -18.36
N MET A 112 -7.87 -0.96 -18.75
CA MET A 112 -7.69 -1.72 -19.99
C MET A 112 -8.38 -0.97 -21.14
N PRO A 113 -7.66 -0.46 -22.16
CA PRO A 113 -8.29 0.07 -23.35
C PRO A 113 -8.90 -1.11 -24.14
N GLY A 114 -10.24 -1.20 -24.16
CA GLY A 114 -10.97 -2.16 -25.02
C GLY A 114 -12.06 -3.03 -24.38
N GLY A 115 -12.54 -2.76 -23.16
CA GLY A 115 -13.73 -3.43 -22.59
C GLY A 115 -15.04 -2.68 -22.93
N PRO A 116 -16.13 -3.37 -23.31
CA PRO A 116 -17.31 -2.73 -23.91
C PRO A 116 -18.21 -2.03 -22.89
N GLY A 117 -18.80 -0.91 -23.31
CA GLY A 117 -20.22 -0.59 -23.10
C GLY A 117 -20.70 -0.27 -21.68
N GLU A 118 -20.82 1.04 -21.42
CA GLU A 118 -21.96 1.76 -20.82
C GLU A 118 -22.51 1.39 -19.41
N PRO A 119 -22.77 2.40 -18.56
CA PRO A 119 -23.40 2.22 -17.26
C PRO A 119 -24.93 2.26 -17.38
N GLU A 120 -25.60 1.12 -17.24
CA GLU A 120 -27.03 1.08 -16.98
C GLU A 120 -27.33 0.53 -15.57
N GLY A 121 -28.28 1.15 -14.90
CA GLY A 121 -29.11 0.45 -13.92
C GLY A 121 -28.76 0.64 -12.45
N ASN A 122 -29.26 1.74 -11.91
CA ASN A 122 -29.55 1.91 -10.48
C ASN A 122 -30.54 0.85 -9.97
N GLN A 123 -30.10 -0.24 -9.33
CA GLN A 123 -30.96 -1.12 -8.52
C GLN A 123 -30.23 -1.76 -7.32
N ARG A 124 -30.57 -1.31 -6.11
CA ARG A 124 -30.70 -2.18 -4.90
C ARG A 124 -32.22 -2.30 -4.66
N PRO A 125 -32.79 -3.27 -3.91
CA PRO A 125 -32.18 -4.30 -3.05
C PRO A 125 -32.80 -5.72 -3.22
N GLY A 126 -32.14 -6.78 -2.71
CA GLY A 126 -32.80 -8.09 -2.54
C GLY A 126 -31.86 -9.30 -2.60
N GLU A 127 -31.67 -9.93 -1.44
CA GLU A 127 -31.20 -11.28 -1.14
C GLU A 127 -30.86 -12.25 -2.29
N ALA A 128 -29.60 -12.71 -2.34
CA ALA A 128 -29.28 -14.14 -2.37
C ALA A 128 -27.82 -14.41 -1.94
N ARG A 129 -27.71 -15.05 -0.78
CA ARG A 129 -26.58 -15.76 -0.18
C ARG A 129 -25.59 -16.39 -1.18
N GLN A 130 -24.29 -16.20 -0.94
CA GLN A 130 -23.32 -17.30 -0.94
C GLN A 130 -22.10 -16.96 -0.07
N SER A 131 -21.84 -17.87 0.87
CA SER A 131 -20.91 -17.79 1.99
C SER A 131 -19.45 -17.85 1.53
N ASN A 132 -18.59 -16.95 2.03
CA ASN A 132 -17.15 -17.19 2.03
C ASN A 132 -16.63 -17.29 3.47
N ASN A 133 -16.40 -18.55 3.85
CA ASN A 133 -15.98 -19.06 5.13
C ASN A 133 -14.46 -18.88 5.26
N ASN A 134 -13.97 -17.94 6.08
CA ASN A 134 -12.56 -17.88 6.46
C ASN A 134 -12.42 -18.33 7.93
N ASN A 135 -12.24 -19.65 8.07
CA ASN A 135 -12.00 -20.38 9.31
C ASN A 135 -10.51 -20.29 9.67
N ASN A 136 -10.15 -19.41 10.60
CA ASN A 136 -8.84 -19.42 11.25
C ASN A 136 -8.96 -20.11 12.62
N ASN A 137 -8.97 -21.43 12.60
CA ASN A 137 -8.85 -22.30 13.77
C ASN A 137 -7.36 -22.57 14.04
N ASN A 138 -6.73 -21.75 14.88
CA ASN A 138 -5.42 -22.06 15.44
C ASN A 138 -5.59 -22.69 16.83
N ASN A 139 -5.77 -24.01 16.82
CA ASN A 139 -5.78 -24.88 17.98
C ASN A 139 -4.35 -25.05 18.52
N ASN A 140 -3.97 -24.29 19.56
CA ASN A 140 -2.75 -24.56 20.31
C ASN A 140 -3.09 -25.36 21.58
N ASN A 141 -2.90 -26.67 21.46
CA ASN A 141 -3.04 -27.70 22.48
C ASN A 141 -1.94 -27.56 23.54
N ASN A 142 -2.22 -26.90 24.68
CA ASN A 142 -1.35 -27.00 25.85
C ASN A 142 -1.80 -28.18 26.72
N ASN A 143 -1.18 -29.33 26.47
CA ASN A 143 -1.35 -30.57 27.22
C ASN A 143 -0.82 -30.39 28.65
N ASN A 144 -1.72 -30.08 29.58
CA ASN A 144 -1.48 -30.19 31.00
C ASN A 144 -1.65 -31.67 31.43
N ASN A 145 -0.55 -32.38 31.70
CA ASN A 145 -0.59 -33.46 32.69
C ASN A 145 0.79 -33.74 33.33
N ASN A 146 0.97 -33.15 34.50
CA ASN A 146 1.45 -33.72 35.76
C ASN A 146 2.19 -35.07 35.77
N ASN A 147 3.34 -35.13 36.45
CA ASN A 147 3.71 -36.30 37.24
C ASN A 147 4.73 -35.97 38.35
N GLY A 148 4.36 -36.28 39.60
CA GLY A 148 5.28 -36.73 40.67
C GLY A 148 5.80 -35.67 41.61
#